data_AF-A0A437QCL1-F1
#
_entry.id   AF-A0A437QCL1-F1
#
_cell.length_a   1.000
_cell.length_b   1.000
_cell.length_c   1.000
_cell.angle_alpha   90.00
_cell.angle_beta   90.00
_cell.angle_gamma   90.00
#
_symmetry.space_group_name_H-M   'P 1'
#
loop_
_entity.id
_entity.type
_entity.pdbx_description
1 polymer ?
#
loop_
_entity_poly.entity_id
_entity_poly.type
_entity_poly.pdbx_seq_one_letter_code
_entity_poly.pdbx_strand_id
1 'polypeptide(L)' 'MKSFLFTTDNDRGGVILCNLDTLEEAVDYLHIRFKGVVRVEQGKDYWTEQSGFVYLNSPQDDPPPEQG' A
#
# COMPACT_ATOMS: atom_id res chain seq x y z
N MET A 1 -5.88 -14.40 1.41
CA MET A 1 -5.77 -13.86 0.05
C MET A 1 -6.09 -12.37 0.10
N LYS A 2 -5.16 -11.53 -0.34
CA LYS A 2 -5.26 -10.06 -0.32
C LYS A 2 -5.17 -9.52 -1.74
N SER A 3 -5.81 -8.37 -1.97
CA SER A 3 -5.70 -7.62 -3.21
C SER A 3 -4.73 -6.46 -3.03
N PHE A 4 -3.83 -6.29 -4.00
CA PHE A 4 -2.95 -5.12 -4.09
C PHE A 4 -3.17 -4.43 -5.42
N LEU A 5 -3.31 -3.11 -5.39
CA LEU A 5 -3.30 -2.27 -6.58
C LEU A 5 -1.86 -1.80 -6.80
N PHE A 6 -1.37 -1.82 -8.04
CA PHE A 6 -0.06 -1.27 -8.35
C PHE A 6 -0.09 -0.42 -9.61
N THR A 7 0.79 0.57 -9.63
CA THR A 7 0.98 1.50 -10.75
C THR A 7 2.45 1.53 -11.13
N THR A 8 2.71 1.67 -12.42
CA THR A 8 4.05 1.78 -13.01
C THR A 8 4.31 3.19 -13.53
N ASP A 9 5.58 3.49 -13.81
CA ASP A 9 6.11 4.77 -14.30
C ASP A 9 5.50 5.24 -15.63
N ASN A 10 4.90 4.32 -16.40
CA ASN A 10 4.22 4.61 -17.66
C ASN A 10 2.69 4.66 -17.52
N ASP A 11 2.20 4.99 -16.31
CA ASP A 11 0.78 5.08 -15.93
C ASP A 11 -0.03 3.79 -16.17
N ARG A 12 0.66 2.66 -16.39
CA ARG A 12 0.04 1.34 -16.47
C ARG A 12 -0.03 0.73 -15.08
N GLY A 13 -1.02 -0.12 -14.85
CA GLY A 13 -1.19 -0.74 -13.54
C GLY A 13 -2.21 -1.86 -13.57
N GLY A 14 -2.43 -2.47 -12.43
CA GLY A 14 -3.42 -3.53 -12.28
C GLY A 14 -3.66 -3.91 -10.83
N VAL A 15 -4.69 -4.73 -10.64
CA VAL A 15 -4.97 -5.38 -9.35
C VAL A 15 -4.41 -6.80 -9.41
N ILE A 16 -3.70 -7.21 -8.37
CA ILE A 16 -3.27 -8.58 -8.18
C ILE A 16 -3.91 -9.18 -6.93
N LEU A 17 -4.36 -10.42 -7.04
CA LEU A 17 -4.83 -11.24 -5.93
C LEU A 17 -3.74 -12.25 -5.59
N CYS A 18 -3.19 -12.17 -4.38
CA CYS A 18 -2.12 -13.06 -3.93
C CYS A 18 -2.27 -13.43 -2.45
N ASN A 19 -1.52 -14.44 -2.01
CA ASN A 19 -1.45 -14.87 -0.60
C ASN A 19 -0.29 -14.22 0.14
N LEU A 20 0.01 -12.96 -0.17
CA LEU A 20 0.99 -12.15 0.56
C LEU A 20 0.32 -11.51 1.77
N ASP A 21 1.04 -11.44 2.89
CA ASP A 21 0.49 -10.98 4.16
C ASP A 21 0.75 -9.49 4.40
N THR A 22 1.81 -8.93 3.83
CA THR A 22 2.19 -7.53 4.05
C THR A 22 2.27 -6.73 2.75
N LEU A 23 2.21 -5.40 2.89
CA LEU A 23 2.40 -4.48 1.78
C LEU A 23 3.85 -4.55 1.27
N GLU A 24 4.81 -4.73 2.18
CA GLU A 24 6.24 -4.90 1.91
C GLU A 24 6.48 -6.10 0.98
N GLU A 25 5.93 -7.27 1.32
CA GLU A 25 6.04 -8.45 0.47
C GLU A 25 5.43 -8.24 -0.91
N ALA A 26 4.32 -7.49 -0.99
CA ALA A 26 3.70 -7.14 -2.25
C ALA A 26 4.58 -6.23 -3.11
N VAL A 27 5.23 -5.23 -2.50
CA VAL A 27 6.18 -4.34 -3.19
C VAL A 27 7.35 -5.14 -3.76
N ASP A 28 8.01 -5.96 -2.94
CA ASP A 28 9.15 -6.79 -3.38
C ASP A 28 8.74 -7.72 -4.53
N TYR A 29 7.60 -8.40 -4.38
CA TYR A 29 7.07 -9.28 -5.41
C TYR A 29 6.78 -8.54 -6.72
N LEU A 30 6.14 -7.37 -6.64
CA LEU A 30 5.75 -6.58 -7.81
C LEU A 30 6.97 -5.98 -8.52
N HIS A 31 8.01 -5.56 -7.79
CA HIS A 31 9.26 -5.07 -8.37
C HIS A 31 10.00 -6.14 -9.18
N ILE A 32 9.93 -7.40 -8.76
CA ILE A 32 10.53 -8.52 -9.49
C ILE A 32 9.73 -8.82 -10.78
N ARG A 33 8.40 -8.68 -10.73
CA ARG A 33 7.50 -9.08 -11.83
C ARG A 33 7.27 -7.99 -12.87
N PHE A 34 7.21 -6.74 -12.45
CA PHE A 34 6.88 -5.60 -13.28
C PHE A 34 7.99 -4.56 -13.18
N LYS A 35 8.52 -4.14 -14.33
CA LYS A 35 9.47 -3.05 -14.36
C LYS A 35 8.75 -1.72 -14.15
N GLY A 36 9.42 -0.82 -13.42
CA GLY A 36 8.95 0.55 -13.22
C GLY A 36 7.75 0.65 -12.26
N VAL A 37 7.55 -0.28 -11.32
CA VAL A 37 6.51 -0.12 -10.29
C VAL A 37 6.87 1.10 -9.42
N VAL A 38 5.95 2.07 -9.34
CA VAL A 38 6.15 3.34 -8.62
C VAL A 38 5.25 3.47 -7.39
N ARG A 39 4.16 2.69 -7.33
CA ARG A 39 3.17 2.73 -6.26
C ARG A 39 2.51 1.36 -6.07
N VAL A 40 2.31 0.97 -4.82
CA VAL A 40 1.55 -0.24 -4.43
C VAL A 40 0.61 0.13 -3.28
N GLU A 41 -0.64 -0.30 -3.36
CA GLU A 41 -1.70 0.08 -2.42
C GLU A 41 -2.46 -1.14 -1.91
N GLN A 42 -2.75 -1.12 -0.62
CA GLN A 42 -3.60 -2.09 0.06
C GLN A 42 -4.61 -1.35 0.94
N GLY A 43 -5.80 -1.08 0.39
CA GLY A 43 -6.82 -0.32 1.10
C GLY A 43 -6.39 1.13 1.30
N LYS A 44 -6.12 1.55 2.54
CA LYS A 44 -5.63 2.89 2.88
C LYS A 44 -4.11 2.98 2.95
N ASP A 45 -3.45 1.85 3.13
CA ASP A 45 -2.00 1.78 3.25
C ASP A 45 -1.39 1.75 1.85
N TYR A 46 -0.27 2.43 1.67
CA TYR A 46 0.39 2.48 0.38
C TYR A 46 1.91 2.64 0.50
N TRP A 47 2.59 2.21 -0.55
CA TRP A 47 4.01 2.43 -0.77
C TRP A 47 4.20 3.23 -2.05
N THR A 48 5.19 4.12 -2.05
CA THR A 48 5.67 4.82 -3.25
C THR A 48 7.18 4.92 -3.25
N GLU A 49 7.80 5.05 -4.42
CA GLU A 49 9.25 5.30 -4.51
C GLU A 49 9.71 6.57 -3.79
N GLN A 50 8.86 7.61 -3.72
CA GLN A 50 9.22 8.88 -3.07
C GLN A 50 9.08 8.84 -1.55
N SER A 51 8.00 8.26 -1.04
CA SER A 51 7.67 8.34 0.40
C SER A 51 7.96 7.05 1.18
N GLY A 52 8.29 5.95 0.50
CA GLY A 52 8.35 4.64 1.13
C GLY A 52 6.96 4.18 1.59
N PHE A 53 6.90 3.41 2.67
CA PHE A 53 5.66 2.85 3.23
C PHE A 53 4.93 3.87 4.09
N VAL A 54 3.63 4.03 3.82
CA VAL A 54 2.72 4.90 4.56
C VAL A 54 1.53 4.05 5.03
N TYR A 55 1.40 3.92 6.34
CA TYR A 55 0.29 3.21 6.99
C TYR A 55 -0.66 4.24 7.58
N LEU A 56 -1.87 4.29 7.04
CA LEU A 56 -2.93 5.18 7.52
C LEU A 56 -3.75 4.42 8.56
N ASN A 57 -3.16 4.27 9.76
CA ASN A 57 -3.90 3.87 10.94
C ASN A 57 -5.11 4.81 11.09
N SER A 58 -6.31 4.23 11.21
CA SER A 58 -7.52 5.02 11.43
C SER A 58 -7.38 5.80 12.75
N PRO A 59 -7.92 7.04 12.84
CA PRO A 59 -8.01 7.77 14.09
C PRO A 59 -8.92 7.02 15.06
N GLN A 60 -8.31 6.15 15.85
CA GLN A 60 -8.75 5.78 17.19
C GLN A 60 -7.80 6.45 18.20
N ASP A 61 -7.32 7.65 17.85
CA ASP A 61 -6.37 8.47 18.62
C ASP A 61 -6.95 9.86 18.98
N ASP A 62 -8.25 10.07 18.81
CA ASP A 62 -8.92 11.16 19.54
C ASP A 62 -9.13 10.67 20.98
N PRO A 63 -8.42 11.22 22.00
CA PRO A 63 -8.86 11.03 23.37
C PRO A 63 -10.30 11.59 23.48
N PRO A 64 -11.21 10.90 24.20
CA PRO A 64 -12.55 11.43 24.38
C PRO A 64 -12.46 12.84 24.98
N PRO A 65 -13.33 13.79 24.56
CA PRO A 65 -13.31 15.12 25.15
C PRO A 65 -13.50 14.97 26.66
N GLU A 66 -12.53 15.47 27.42
CA GLU A 66 -12.58 15.53 28.88
C GLU A 66 -13.84 16.31 29.26
N GLN A 67 -14.82 15.63 29.84
CA GLN A 67 -16.07 16.26 30.26
C GLN A 67 -15.77 17.11 31.51
N GLY A 68 -15.76 18.42 31.31
CA GLY A 68 -15.80 19.43 32.39
C GLY A 68 -17.22 19.82 32.75
#